data_AF-A0A7S7ZGC3-F1
#
_entry.id   AF-A0A7S7ZGC3-F1
#
_cell.length_a   1.000
_cell.length_b   1.000
_cell.length_c   1.000
_cell.angle_alpha   90.00
_cell.angle_beta   90.00
_cell.angle_gamma   90.00
#
_symmetry.space_group_name_H-M   'P 1'
#
loop_
_entity.id
_entity.type
_entity.pdbx_description
1 polymer ?
#
loop_
_entity_poly.entity_id
_entity_poly.type
_entity_poly.pdbx_seq_one_letter_code
_entity_poly.pdbx_strand_id
1 'polypeptide(L)'
;MKPSRPIEFANPQVSLCGSAALLFDAEGPMCLPTQERIWTLSKQVGQWDVVVDTQVGMNNLLVLFDSSKADPEALASRLLESWRKVEPGGPQGKLLEVGVVYGGDRGMDLGELAAHHGIDPETVVKLHSTPEYVVFAPSTTPGFGYLFGLDPRLFTPRRKVPVVRPFGGNVTIGGGQSNLGNPRGAGGPPTFPTGWYVIGHVPEAPVPFDLSRNPPNLLDVGDRIRFRVERIER
;
A
#
# COMPACT_ATOMS: atom_id res chain seq x y z
N MET A 1 -22.43 16.39 18.48
CA MET A 1 -21.83 15.51 17.46
C MET A 1 -22.36 15.98 16.11
N LYS A 2 -21.54 16.68 15.31
CA LYS A 2 -22.00 17.13 13.97
C LYS A 2 -22.10 15.88 13.08
N PRO A 3 -23.18 15.69 12.31
CA PRO A 3 -23.23 14.60 11.34
C PRO A 3 -22.08 14.82 10.35
N SER A 4 -21.26 13.79 10.17
CA SER A 4 -20.23 13.74 9.14
C SER A 4 -20.88 14.05 7.79
N ARG A 5 -20.29 14.98 7.01
CA ARG A 5 -20.71 15.21 5.63
C ARG A 5 -20.79 13.86 4.89
N PRO A 6 -21.78 13.64 4.02
CA PRO A 6 -21.74 12.52 3.09
C PRO A 6 -20.41 12.58 2.34
N ILE A 7 -19.67 11.47 2.29
CA ILE A 7 -18.50 11.37 1.43
C ILE A 7 -19.05 11.44 0.01
N GLU A 8 -18.80 12.55 -0.68
CA GLU A 8 -19.13 12.70 -2.08
C GLU A 8 -18.10 11.88 -2.87
N PHE A 9 -18.53 10.71 -3.35
CA PHE A 9 -17.65 9.80 -4.06
C PHE A 9 -17.41 10.30 -5.49
N ALA A 10 -16.17 10.20 -5.97
CA ALA A 10 -15.79 10.67 -7.29
C ALA A 10 -16.42 9.83 -8.43
N ASN A 11 -16.37 10.38 -9.65
CA ASN A 11 -16.82 9.70 -10.85
C ASN A 11 -15.77 8.68 -11.27
N PRO A 12 -16.00 7.37 -11.12
CA PRO A 12 -14.99 6.41 -11.54
C PRO A 12 -14.75 6.45 -13.06
N GLN A 13 -13.55 6.11 -13.48
CA GLN A 13 -13.21 5.88 -14.88
C GLN A 13 -12.80 4.43 -15.11
N VAL A 14 -13.16 3.91 -16.28
CA VAL A 14 -12.67 2.60 -16.74
C VAL A 14 -11.95 2.81 -18.06
N SER A 15 -10.73 2.30 -18.14
CA SER A 15 -9.90 2.35 -19.34
C SER A 15 -9.39 0.96 -19.70
N LEU A 16 -9.10 0.74 -20.98
CA LEU A 16 -8.43 -0.49 -21.42
C LEU A 16 -6.96 -0.47 -20.99
N CYS A 17 -6.49 -1.58 -20.43
CA CYS A 17 -5.09 -1.83 -20.13
C CYS A 17 -4.62 -3.00 -20.99
N GLY A 18 -4.33 -2.73 -22.26
CA GLY A 18 -4.11 -3.78 -23.27
C GLY A 18 -5.43 -4.37 -23.78
N SER A 19 -5.39 -5.61 -24.28
CA SER A 19 -6.52 -6.25 -24.97
C SER A 19 -7.40 -7.14 -24.09
N ALA A 20 -6.97 -7.42 -22.86
CA ALA A 20 -7.62 -8.39 -21.97
C ALA A 20 -7.65 -7.92 -20.50
N ALA A 21 -7.51 -6.61 -20.27
CA ALA A 21 -7.67 -6.05 -18.95
C ALA A 21 -8.35 -4.67 -18.98
N LEU A 22 -9.13 -4.39 -17.94
CA LEU A 22 -9.73 -3.10 -17.65
C LEU A 22 -9.09 -2.53 -16.39
N LEU A 23 -8.66 -1.27 -16.45
CA LEU A 23 -8.24 -0.50 -15.29
C LEU A 23 -9.42 0.38 -14.85
N PHE A 24 -9.96 0.08 -13.67
CA PHE A 24 -10.92 0.90 -12.97
C PHE A 24 -10.21 1.83 -12.01
N ASP A 25 -10.39 3.14 -12.17
CA ASP A 25 -9.94 4.16 -11.23
C ASP A 25 -11.17 4.72 -10.51
N ALA A 26 -11.18 4.70 -9.17
CA ALA A 26 -12.30 5.24 -8.41
C ALA A 26 -12.38 6.78 -8.51
N GLU A 27 -11.30 7.43 -8.94
CA GLU A 27 -11.05 8.86 -8.86
C GLU A 27 -11.17 9.43 -7.42
N GLY A 28 -10.78 10.68 -7.24
CA GLY A 28 -10.92 11.39 -5.96
C GLY A 28 -9.82 11.09 -4.92
N PRO A 29 -10.03 11.49 -3.66
CA PRO A 29 -9.01 11.38 -2.62
C PRO A 29 -8.82 9.92 -2.18
N MET A 30 -7.56 9.52 -2.01
CA MET A 30 -7.21 8.24 -1.41
C MET A 30 -7.62 8.23 0.07
N CYS A 31 -8.63 7.43 0.39
CA CYS A 31 -9.12 7.26 1.75
C CYS A 31 -9.63 5.83 1.96
N LEU A 32 -9.71 5.42 3.24
CA LEU A 32 -10.10 4.06 3.60
C LEU A 32 -11.49 3.67 3.08
N PRO A 33 -12.56 4.49 3.19
CA PRO A 33 -13.88 4.11 2.67
C PRO A 33 -13.90 3.82 1.16
N THR A 34 -13.16 4.59 0.35
CA THR A 34 -13.06 4.33 -1.08
C THR A 34 -12.28 3.04 -1.36
N GLN A 35 -11.20 2.80 -0.63
CA GLN A 35 -10.41 1.57 -0.77
C GLN A 35 -11.19 0.32 -0.33
N GLU A 36 -12.00 0.41 0.73
CA GLU A 36 -12.89 -0.68 1.17
C GLU A 36 -13.92 -1.04 0.10
N ARG A 37 -14.48 -0.03 -0.58
CA ARG A 37 -15.36 -0.28 -1.74
C ARG A 37 -14.61 -1.00 -2.86
N ILE A 38 -13.35 -0.66 -3.12
CA ILE A 38 -12.52 -1.33 -4.13
C ILE A 38 -12.27 -2.80 -3.74
N TRP A 39 -11.99 -3.08 -2.47
CA TRP A 39 -11.82 -4.46 -2.00
C TRP A 39 -13.10 -5.28 -2.15
N THR A 40 -14.25 -4.72 -1.77
CA THR A 40 -15.54 -5.38 -1.97
C THR A 40 -15.86 -5.57 -3.45
N LEU A 41 -15.60 -4.56 -4.28
CA LEU A 41 -15.77 -4.64 -5.73
C LEU A 41 -14.89 -5.75 -6.31
N SER A 42 -13.62 -5.82 -5.93
CA SER A 42 -12.68 -6.87 -6.37
C SER A 42 -13.22 -8.27 -6.07
N LYS A 43 -13.70 -8.49 -4.84
CA LYS A 43 -14.31 -9.77 -4.44
C LYS A 43 -15.54 -10.13 -5.28
N GLN A 44 -16.41 -9.15 -5.56
CA GLN A 44 -17.62 -9.36 -6.35
C GLN A 44 -17.29 -9.61 -7.83
N VAL A 45 -16.36 -8.85 -8.40
CA VAL A 45 -15.96 -8.92 -9.81
C VAL A 45 -15.18 -10.21 -10.09
N GLY A 46 -14.33 -10.64 -9.16
CA GLY A 46 -13.60 -11.91 -9.26
C GLY A 46 -14.49 -13.16 -9.28
N GLN A 47 -15.79 -13.04 -9.02
CA GLN A 47 -16.77 -14.13 -9.14
C GLN A 47 -17.46 -14.19 -10.51
N TRP A 48 -17.18 -13.25 -11.41
CA TRP A 48 -17.79 -13.24 -12.74
C TRP A 48 -17.10 -14.28 -13.63
N ASP A 49 -17.88 -15.08 -14.36
CA ASP A 49 -17.39 -16.12 -15.29
C ASP A 49 -16.25 -15.63 -16.20
N VAL A 50 -16.43 -14.44 -16.76
CA VAL A 50 -15.51 -13.87 -17.74
C VAL A 50 -14.22 -13.29 -17.14
N VAL A 51 -14.16 -13.14 -15.81
CA VAL A 51 -13.02 -12.55 -15.11
C VAL A 51 -12.02 -13.65 -14.75
N VAL A 52 -10.79 -13.45 -15.19
CA VAL A 52 -9.66 -14.36 -14.93
C VAL A 52 -9.06 -14.06 -13.56
N ASP A 53 -8.86 -12.78 -13.26
CA ASP A 53 -8.22 -12.33 -12.03
C ASP A 53 -8.52 -10.84 -11.73
N THR A 54 -8.37 -10.44 -10.48
CA THR A 54 -8.51 -9.05 -10.04
C THR A 54 -7.33 -8.62 -9.17
N GLN A 55 -6.73 -7.49 -9.52
CA GLN A 55 -5.55 -6.94 -8.85
C GLN A 55 -5.88 -5.58 -8.25
N VAL A 56 -5.98 -5.54 -6.92
CA VAL A 56 -6.24 -4.31 -6.16
C VAL A 56 -4.98 -3.46 -6.14
N GLY A 57 -5.09 -2.20 -6.56
CA GLY A 57 -4.06 -1.18 -6.39
C GLY A 57 -4.46 -0.10 -5.40
N MET A 58 -3.75 1.03 -5.45
CA MET A 58 -4.03 2.18 -4.60
C MET A 58 -5.10 3.05 -5.28
N ASN A 59 -6.33 3.03 -4.78
CA ASN A 59 -7.49 3.72 -5.37
C ASN A 59 -7.92 3.23 -6.77
N ASN A 60 -7.46 2.05 -7.19
CA ASN A 60 -7.83 1.45 -8.47
C ASN A 60 -7.91 -0.08 -8.39
N LEU A 61 -8.51 -0.69 -9.41
CA LEU A 61 -8.67 -2.12 -9.59
C LEU A 61 -8.35 -2.48 -11.04
N LEU A 62 -7.39 -3.37 -11.24
CA LEU A 62 -7.16 -3.99 -12.54
C LEU A 62 -7.96 -5.31 -12.62
N VAL A 63 -8.77 -5.43 -13.65
CA VAL A 63 -9.61 -6.62 -13.90
C VAL A 63 -9.09 -7.30 -15.16
N LEU A 64 -8.55 -8.50 -15.02
CA LEU A 64 -8.17 -9.35 -16.15
C LEU A 64 -9.36 -10.20 -16.57
N PHE A 65 -9.63 -10.29 -17.87
CA PHE A 65 -10.79 -11.00 -18.39
C PHE A 65 -10.46 -11.82 -19.64
N ASP A 66 -11.29 -12.83 -19.91
CA ASP A 66 -11.21 -13.63 -21.13
C ASP A 66 -11.84 -12.86 -22.30
N SER A 67 -11.01 -12.32 -23.17
CA SER A 67 -11.44 -11.53 -24.33
C SER A 67 -12.22 -12.33 -25.38
N SER A 68 -12.23 -13.67 -25.30
CA SER A 68 -13.08 -14.51 -26.15
C SER A 68 -14.52 -14.62 -25.63
N LYS A 69 -14.75 -14.26 -24.36
CA LYS A 69 -16.05 -14.42 -23.67
C LYS A 69 -16.72 -13.10 -23.30
N ALA A 70 -16.00 -11.99 -23.34
CA ALA A 70 -16.51 -10.68 -22.93
C ALA A 70 -16.20 -9.59 -23.95
N ASP A 71 -17.22 -8.76 -24.20
CA ASP A 71 -17.04 -7.44 -24.79
C ASP A 71 -16.49 -6.47 -23.72
N PRO A 72 -15.33 -5.83 -23.93
CA PRO A 72 -14.73 -4.93 -22.95
C PRO A 72 -15.62 -3.73 -22.59
N GLU A 73 -16.40 -3.19 -23.54
CA GLU A 73 -17.28 -2.04 -23.29
C GLU A 73 -18.47 -2.42 -22.39
N ALA A 74 -19.10 -3.57 -22.67
CA ALA A 74 -20.14 -4.13 -21.81
C ALA A 74 -19.60 -4.46 -20.41
N LEU A 75 -18.39 -5.02 -20.31
CA LEU A 75 -17.75 -5.33 -19.03
C LEU A 75 -17.42 -4.07 -18.23
N ALA A 76 -16.91 -3.02 -18.88
CA ALA A 76 -16.66 -1.73 -18.27
C ALA A 76 -17.96 -1.10 -17.72
N SER A 77 -19.04 -1.15 -18.50
CA SER A 77 -20.37 -0.66 -18.07
C SER A 77 -20.87 -1.41 -16.83
N ARG A 78 -20.75 -2.74 -16.83
CA ARG A 78 -21.11 -3.59 -15.67
C ARG A 78 -20.27 -3.27 -14.43
N LEU A 79 -18.99 -2.97 -14.61
CA LEU A 79 -18.07 -2.60 -13.53
C LEU A 79 -18.49 -1.27 -12.88
N LEU A 80 -18.81 -0.26 -13.69
CA LEU A 80 -19.33 1.03 -13.24
C LEU A 80 -20.67 0.91 -12.52
N GLU A 81 -21.59 0.08 -13.03
CA GLU A 81 -22.87 -0.18 -12.37
C GLU A 81 -22.69 -0.89 -11.03
N SER A 82 -21.74 -1.82 -10.95
CA SER A 82 -21.43 -2.52 -9.70
C SER A 82 -20.87 -1.54 -8.68
N TRP A 83 -19.90 -0.69 -9.07
CA TRP A 83 -19.34 0.35 -8.20
C TRP A 83 -20.40 1.23 -7.54
N ARG A 84 -21.44 1.65 -8.28
CA ARG A 84 -22.55 2.47 -7.76
C ARG A 84 -23.33 1.79 -6.63
N LYS A 85 -23.27 0.46 -6.53
CA LYS A 85 -24.00 -0.35 -5.55
C LYS A 85 -23.10 -0.87 -4.42
N VAL A 86 -21.78 -0.86 -4.61
CA VAL A 86 -20.85 -1.37 -3.61
C VAL A 86 -20.68 -0.36 -2.48
N GLU A 87 -21.01 -0.78 -1.27
CA GLU A 87 -20.76 -0.04 -0.03
C GLU A 87 -19.37 -0.35 0.52
N PRO A 88 -18.78 0.56 1.33
CA PRO A 88 -17.55 0.27 2.04
C PRO A 88 -17.71 -1.00 2.88
N GLY A 89 -16.90 -2.00 2.55
CA GLY A 89 -16.80 -3.27 3.26
C GLY A 89 -15.36 -3.74 3.17
N GLY A 90 -14.72 -3.93 4.31
CA GLY A 90 -13.34 -4.39 4.38
C GLY A 90 -13.17 -5.43 5.47
N PRO A 91 -12.24 -6.38 5.30
CA PRO A 91 -11.88 -7.28 6.40
C PRO A 91 -11.39 -6.43 7.58
N GLN A 92 -11.82 -6.78 8.80
CA GLN A 92 -11.14 -6.32 10.00
C GLN A 92 -9.82 -7.09 10.11
N GLY A 93 -8.80 -6.58 9.43
CA GLY A 93 -7.51 -7.22 9.39
C GLY A 93 -6.80 -7.19 10.75
N LYS A 94 -5.85 -8.10 10.93
CA LYS A 94 -5.03 -8.19 12.15
C LYS A 94 -4.08 -7.01 12.26
N LEU A 95 -3.60 -6.73 13.46
CA LEU A 95 -2.57 -5.72 13.72
C LEU A 95 -1.21 -6.40 13.92
N LEU A 96 -0.24 -6.01 13.11
CA LEU A 96 1.18 -6.34 13.27
C LEU A 96 1.91 -5.14 13.89
N GLU A 97 2.56 -5.35 15.03
CA GLU A 97 3.40 -4.32 15.64
C GLU A 97 4.88 -4.67 15.46
N VAL A 98 5.66 -3.74 14.91
CA VAL A 98 7.10 -3.94 14.62
C VAL A 98 7.94 -2.84 15.28
N GLY A 99 9.06 -3.24 15.89
CA GLY A 99 10.04 -2.32 16.47
C GLY A 99 10.95 -1.75 15.38
N VAL A 100 11.06 -0.43 15.32
CA VAL A 100 11.87 0.28 14.33
C VAL A 100 13.02 1.01 15.02
N VAL A 101 14.21 0.80 14.47
CA VAL A 101 15.42 1.57 14.76
C VAL A 101 15.54 2.64 13.68
N TYR A 102 15.30 3.89 14.06
CA TYR A 102 15.33 5.04 13.15
C TYR A 102 16.73 5.65 13.07
N GLY A 103 17.05 6.25 11.92
CA GLY A 103 18.32 6.96 11.73
C GLY A 103 19.55 6.05 11.59
N GLY A 104 20.73 6.62 11.82
CA GLY A 104 22.03 5.96 11.59
C GLY A 104 22.25 5.51 10.14
N ASP A 105 23.21 4.59 9.95
CA ASP A 105 23.58 4.07 8.62
C ASP A 105 22.41 3.38 7.89
N ARG A 106 21.44 2.85 8.65
CA ARG A 106 20.28 2.12 8.11
C ARG A 106 19.00 2.96 8.02
N GLY A 107 19.04 4.20 8.48
CA GLY A 107 18.03 5.23 8.32
C GLY A 107 18.64 6.49 7.70
N MET A 108 19.57 6.31 6.76
CA MET A 108 20.44 7.35 6.19
C MET A 108 19.70 8.56 5.62
N ASP A 109 18.44 8.38 5.21
CA ASP A 109 17.65 9.44 4.59
C ASP A 109 16.84 10.24 5.63
N LEU A 110 16.85 9.85 6.92
CA LEU A 110 16.05 10.51 7.97
C LEU A 110 16.40 12.00 8.12
N GLY A 111 17.70 12.34 8.13
CA GLY A 111 18.16 13.73 8.24
C GLY A 111 17.78 14.56 7.02
N GLU A 112 17.94 14.01 5.81
CA GLU A 112 17.53 14.69 4.57
C GLU A 112 16.01 14.91 4.54
N LEU A 113 15.24 13.90 4.93
CA LEU A 113 13.78 13.99 4.99
C LEU A 113 13.32 15.05 5.99
N ALA A 114 13.94 15.10 7.17
CA ALA A 114 13.65 16.11 8.19
C ALA A 114 13.95 17.53 7.67
N ALA A 115 15.11 17.72 7.03
CA ALA A 115 15.49 18.98 6.42
C ALA A 115 14.54 19.41 5.29
N HIS A 116 14.05 18.47 4.47
CA HIS A 116 13.08 18.74 3.41
C HIS A 116 11.78 19.35 3.95
N HIS A 117 11.33 18.91 5.13
CA HIS A 117 10.11 19.37 5.78
C HIS A 117 10.32 20.50 6.80
N GLY A 118 11.57 20.92 7.03
CA GLY A 118 11.89 21.96 8.02
C GLY A 118 11.58 21.56 9.47
N ILE A 119 11.68 20.27 9.79
CA ILE A 119 11.45 19.71 11.12
C ILE A 119 12.67 18.94 11.61
N ASP A 120 12.72 18.59 12.90
CA ASP A 120 13.78 17.73 13.43
C ASP A 120 13.54 16.23 13.12
N PRO A 121 14.62 15.42 13.07
CA PRO A 121 14.51 13.97 12.87
C PRO A 121 13.58 13.29 13.87
N GLU A 122 13.63 13.68 15.14
CA GLU A 122 12.78 13.14 16.21
C GLU A 122 11.28 13.38 15.95
N THR A 123 10.93 14.50 15.32
CA THR A 123 9.57 14.85 14.88
C THR A 123 9.16 13.97 13.73
N VAL A 124 10.04 13.71 12.74
CA VAL A 124 9.75 12.73 11.69
C VAL A 124 9.43 11.36 12.29
N VAL A 125 10.26 10.89 13.22
CA VAL A 125 10.05 9.62 13.93
C VAL A 125 8.69 9.60 14.62
N LYS A 126 8.37 10.64 15.39
CA LYS A 126 7.09 10.76 16.10
C LYS A 126 5.91 10.72 15.12
N LEU A 127 5.96 11.49 14.06
CA LEU A 127 4.90 11.56 13.05
C LEU A 127 4.72 10.22 12.32
N HIS A 128 5.81 9.51 12.05
CA HIS A 128 5.78 8.21 11.40
C HIS A 128 5.32 7.07 12.33
N SER A 129 5.69 7.08 13.61
CA SER A 129 5.34 6.00 14.55
C SER A 129 3.94 6.14 15.15
N THR A 130 3.33 7.33 15.08
CA THR A 130 2.02 7.61 15.69
C THR A 130 0.85 6.88 15.01
N PRO A 131 0.70 6.89 13.67
CA PRO A 131 -0.45 6.28 13.02
C PRO A 131 -0.41 4.75 13.03
N GLU A 132 -1.59 4.15 12.94
CA GLU A 132 -1.74 2.79 12.41
C GLU A 132 -1.85 2.85 10.89
N TYR A 133 -1.06 2.02 10.24
CA TYR A 133 -1.05 1.90 8.80
C TYR A 133 -1.95 0.77 8.36
N VAL A 134 -2.68 0.96 7.25
CA VAL A 134 -3.53 -0.08 6.65
C VAL A 134 -2.92 -0.54 5.34
N VAL A 135 -2.88 -1.85 5.11
CA VAL A 135 -2.45 -2.43 3.84
C VAL A 135 -3.53 -2.20 2.79
N PHE A 136 -3.28 -1.28 1.85
CA PHE A 136 -4.23 -0.91 0.80
C PHE A 136 -4.20 -1.84 -0.40
N ALA A 137 -2.99 -2.25 -0.79
CA ALA A 137 -2.73 -3.08 -1.96
C ALA A 137 -1.55 -4.00 -1.69
N PRO A 138 -1.50 -5.19 -2.32
CA PRO A 138 -0.32 -6.04 -2.29
C PRO A 138 0.93 -5.31 -2.80
N SER A 139 2.09 -5.64 -2.25
CA SER A 139 3.36 -5.13 -2.76
C SER A 139 3.84 -5.97 -3.95
N THR A 140 4.95 -5.57 -4.57
CA THR A 140 5.60 -6.37 -5.62
C THR A 140 6.16 -7.70 -5.11
N THR A 141 6.38 -7.85 -3.80
CA THR A 141 6.72 -9.12 -3.16
C THR A 141 5.53 -9.62 -2.33
N PRO A 142 5.23 -10.93 -2.35
CA PRO A 142 4.17 -11.49 -1.52
C PRO A 142 4.37 -11.22 -0.02
N GLY A 143 3.27 -11.00 0.71
CA GLY A 143 3.25 -11.00 2.17
C GLY A 143 3.49 -9.68 2.90
N PHE A 144 3.85 -8.61 2.17
CA PHE A 144 3.71 -7.23 2.59
C PHE A 144 2.85 -6.45 1.58
N GLY A 145 2.48 -5.22 1.92
CA GLY A 145 1.68 -4.38 1.04
C GLY A 145 1.95 -2.89 1.19
N TYR A 146 1.44 -2.11 0.25
CA TYR A 146 1.53 -0.67 0.27
C TYR A 146 0.68 -0.11 1.41
N LEU A 147 1.30 0.70 2.27
CA LEU A 147 0.69 1.19 3.48
C LEU A 147 0.07 2.58 3.27
N PHE A 148 -1.18 2.72 3.73
CA PHE A 148 -1.89 4.00 3.84
C PHE A 148 -1.94 4.45 5.30
N GLY A 149 -1.99 5.77 5.53
CA GLY A 149 -2.10 6.36 6.87
C GLY A 149 -0.90 7.20 7.31
N LEU A 150 0.07 7.44 6.41
CA LEU A 150 1.18 8.35 6.69
C LEU A 150 0.66 9.76 7.02
N ASP A 151 1.24 10.41 8.03
CA ASP A 151 0.91 11.80 8.35
C ASP A 151 1.20 12.70 7.13
N PRO A 152 0.22 13.51 6.67
CA PRO A 152 0.39 14.38 5.50
C PRO A 152 1.61 15.32 5.57
N ARG A 153 2.08 15.65 6.78
CA ARG A 153 3.30 16.46 6.98
C ARG A 153 4.58 15.76 6.57
N LEU A 154 4.54 14.45 6.30
CA LEU A 154 5.68 13.66 5.82
C LEU A 154 5.56 13.29 4.34
N PHE A 155 4.55 13.79 3.62
CA PHE A 155 4.37 13.46 2.20
C PHE A 155 5.55 13.97 1.38
N THR A 156 6.31 13.04 0.82
CA THR A 156 7.60 13.36 0.18
C THR A 156 7.66 12.71 -1.19
N PRO A 157 7.77 13.47 -2.29
CA PRO A 157 7.89 12.89 -3.62
C PRO A 157 9.01 11.85 -3.70
N ARG A 158 8.81 10.79 -4.49
CA ARG A 158 9.88 9.82 -4.75
C ARG A 158 11.05 10.51 -5.45
N ARG A 159 12.27 10.08 -5.15
CA ARG A 159 13.47 10.53 -5.86
C ARG A 159 13.33 10.24 -7.36
N LYS A 160 13.73 11.22 -8.19
CA LYS A 160 13.77 11.06 -9.65
C LYS A 160 14.76 9.98 -10.08
N VAL A 161 15.88 9.87 -9.36
CA VAL A 161 16.92 8.85 -9.58
C VAL A 161 16.91 7.90 -8.39
N PRO A 162 16.53 6.62 -8.57
CA PRO A 162 16.57 5.62 -7.51
C PRO A 162 17.99 5.41 -7.00
N VAL A 163 18.13 5.15 -5.70
CA VAL A 163 19.43 4.86 -5.09
C VAL A 163 19.47 3.41 -4.61
N VAL A 164 20.59 2.75 -4.84
CA VAL A 164 20.81 1.37 -4.40
C VAL A 164 20.98 1.34 -2.88
N ARG A 165 20.23 0.46 -2.21
CA ARG A 165 20.28 0.29 -0.75
C ARG A 165 20.78 -1.13 -0.39
N PRO A 166 21.76 -1.26 0.52
CA PRO A 166 22.39 -2.55 0.84
C PRO A 166 21.72 -3.31 2.00
N PHE A 167 20.72 -2.73 2.65
CA PHE A 167 20.08 -3.30 3.84
C PHE A 167 18.67 -3.82 3.52
N GLY A 168 18.24 -4.88 4.21
CA GLY A 168 16.87 -5.37 4.22
C GLY A 168 16.12 -4.90 5.47
N GLY A 169 14.81 -5.11 5.52
CA GLY A 169 13.97 -4.69 6.65
C GLY A 169 13.78 -3.17 6.75
N ASN A 170 14.02 -2.44 5.65
CA ASN A 170 13.99 -0.98 5.63
C ASN A 170 12.57 -0.45 5.85
N VAL A 171 12.47 0.61 6.63
CA VAL A 171 11.26 1.43 6.74
C VAL A 171 11.45 2.65 5.86
N THR A 172 10.52 2.86 4.94
CA THR A 172 10.69 3.85 3.87
C THR A 172 9.48 4.74 3.64
N ILE A 173 9.70 5.99 3.26
CA ILE A 173 8.65 6.95 2.86
C ILE A 173 8.77 7.31 1.38
N GLY A 174 7.64 7.36 0.67
CA GLY A 174 7.59 7.78 -0.73
C GLY A 174 6.17 8.16 -1.17
N GLY A 175 6.01 9.36 -1.71
CA GLY A 175 4.71 9.99 -1.88
C GLY A 175 4.00 10.16 -0.53
N GLY A 176 2.72 9.80 -0.48
CA GLY A 176 1.93 9.76 0.76
C GLY A 176 1.91 8.40 1.45
N GLN A 177 2.93 7.58 1.23
CA GLN A 177 2.97 6.18 1.68
C GLN A 177 4.20 5.89 2.53
N SER A 178 4.06 4.92 3.43
CA SER A 178 5.17 4.23 4.08
C SER A 178 5.23 2.78 3.61
N ASN A 179 6.35 2.10 3.87
CA ASN A 179 6.48 0.68 3.58
C ASN A 179 7.51 0.00 4.50
N LEU A 180 7.32 -1.30 4.72
CA LEU A 180 8.32 -2.19 5.31
C LEU A 180 8.88 -3.11 4.22
N GLY A 181 10.20 -3.01 3.98
CA GLY A 181 10.91 -3.85 3.03
C GLY A 181 11.18 -5.26 3.56
N ASN A 182 11.39 -6.20 2.64
CA ASN A 182 11.74 -7.58 2.96
C ASN A 182 13.00 -7.67 3.85
N PRO A 183 13.06 -8.60 4.82
CA PRO A 183 14.30 -8.87 5.53
C PRO A 183 15.38 -9.38 4.56
N ARG A 184 16.64 -9.22 4.96
CA ARG A 184 17.77 -9.69 4.17
C ARG A 184 17.71 -11.22 4.04
N GLY A 185 17.91 -11.74 2.84
CA GLY A 185 18.01 -13.19 2.60
C GLY A 185 16.67 -13.93 2.42
N ALA A 186 15.51 -13.26 2.54
CA ALA A 186 14.20 -13.86 2.26
C ALA A 186 13.89 -13.96 0.75
N GLY A 187 14.87 -14.34 -0.07
CA GLY A 187 14.73 -14.47 -1.53
C GLY A 187 14.74 -13.15 -2.32
N GLY A 188 14.84 -12.00 -1.64
CA GLY A 188 15.02 -10.69 -2.29
C GLY A 188 16.46 -10.43 -2.73
N PRO A 189 16.69 -9.54 -3.72
CA PRO A 189 18.04 -9.21 -4.17
C PRO A 189 18.86 -8.59 -3.02
N PRO A 190 20.19 -8.81 -2.96
CA PRO A 190 21.04 -8.33 -1.88
C PRO A 190 21.08 -6.80 -1.78
N THR A 191 20.70 -6.12 -2.86
CA THR A 191 20.47 -4.68 -2.91
C THR A 191 19.24 -4.38 -3.76
N PHE A 192 18.46 -3.36 -3.42
CA PHE A 192 17.33 -2.92 -4.24
C PHE A 192 17.44 -1.42 -4.55
N PRO A 193 17.31 -0.99 -5.83
CA PRO A 193 17.22 0.41 -6.16
C PRO A 193 15.85 0.94 -5.73
N THR A 194 15.83 1.95 -4.87
CA THR A 194 14.59 2.58 -4.40
C THR A 194 14.62 4.08 -4.58
N GLY A 195 13.50 4.64 -5.04
CA GLY A 195 13.25 6.08 -5.02
C GLY A 195 12.66 6.58 -3.70
N TRP A 196 12.49 5.70 -2.72
CA TRP A 196 11.91 6.03 -1.41
C TRP A 196 13.02 6.38 -0.40
N TYR A 197 12.68 7.21 0.57
CA TYR A 197 13.56 7.67 1.63
C TYR A 197 13.58 6.62 2.75
N VAL A 198 14.75 6.05 3.03
CA VAL A 198 14.97 5.07 4.11
C VAL A 198 15.20 5.79 5.43
N ILE A 199 14.23 5.72 6.33
CA ILE A 199 14.24 6.45 7.61
C ILE A 199 14.65 5.59 8.80
N GLY A 200 14.73 4.28 8.61
CA GLY A 200 15.09 3.31 9.64
C GLY A 200 14.97 1.89 9.14
N HIS A 201 15.07 0.94 10.07
CA HIS A 201 14.92 -0.48 9.78
C HIS A 201 14.31 -1.25 10.96
N VAL A 202 13.77 -2.42 10.66
CA VAL A 202 13.34 -3.41 11.66
C VAL A 202 14.44 -4.48 11.77
N PRO A 203 15.18 -4.57 12.89
CA PRO A 203 16.31 -5.50 13.03
C PRO A 203 15.93 -6.96 12.78
N GLU A 204 14.79 -7.38 13.33
CA GLU A 204 14.20 -8.71 13.17
C GLU A 204 12.92 -8.61 12.32
N ALA A 205 13.06 -8.06 11.10
CA ALA A 205 11.94 -7.94 10.18
C ALA A 205 11.29 -9.32 9.94
N PRO A 206 9.97 -9.46 10.11
CA PRO A 206 9.30 -10.74 9.97
C PRO A 206 9.31 -11.19 8.50
N VAL A 207 9.30 -12.50 8.28
CA VAL A 207 9.25 -13.07 6.93
C VAL A 207 7.86 -12.79 6.33
N PRO A 208 7.76 -12.05 5.22
CA PRO A 208 6.48 -11.63 4.68
C PRO A 208 5.71 -12.81 4.07
N PHE A 209 6.39 -13.75 3.41
CA PHE A 209 5.76 -14.90 2.77
C PHE A 209 6.45 -16.21 3.15
N ASP A 210 5.65 -17.20 3.55
CA ASP A 210 6.14 -18.51 3.96
C ASP A 210 5.09 -19.58 3.64
N LEU A 211 5.43 -20.53 2.77
CA LEU A 211 4.55 -21.62 2.34
C LEU A 211 4.19 -22.60 3.46
N SER A 212 4.92 -22.58 4.58
CA SER A 212 4.59 -23.39 5.76
C SER A 212 3.46 -22.78 6.62
N ARG A 213 3.09 -21.51 6.37
CA ARG A 213 1.98 -20.82 7.06
C ARG A 213 0.68 -20.92 6.27
N ASN A 214 -0.45 -20.85 6.98
CA ASN A 214 -1.78 -20.76 6.38
C ASN A 214 -2.60 -19.59 6.99
N PRO A 215 -2.85 -18.49 6.25
CA PRO A 215 -2.39 -18.23 4.89
C PRO A 215 -0.86 -17.99 4.83
N PRO A 216 -0.22 -18.15 3.65
CA PRO A 216 1.23 -18.00 3.52
C PRO A 216 1.70 -16.55 3.66
N ASN A 217 0.81 -15.59 3.36
CA ASN A 217 1.03 -14.17 3.56
C ASN A 217 1.02 -13.82 5.05
N LEU A 218 2.03 -13.06 5.49
CA LEU A 218 2.05 -12.47 6.82
C LEU A 218 0.98 -11.39 6.95
N LEU A 219 0.81 -10.54 5.95
CA LEU A 219 -0.24 -9.52 5.89
C LEU A 219 -1.00 -9.60 4.58
N ASP A 220 -2.29 -9.31 4.64
CA ASP A 220 -3.19 -9.18 3.49
C ASP A 220 -3.84 -7.78 3.45
N VAL A 221 -4.57 -7.46 2.37
CA VAL A 221 -5.33 -6.21 2.25
C VAL A 221 -6.30 -6.04 3.43
N GLY A 222 -6.30 -4.85 4.02
CA GLY A 222 -7.06 -4.53 5.24
C GLY A 222 -6.37 -4.89 6.56
N ASP A 223 -5.28 -5.66 6.55
CA ASP A 223 -4.42 -5.79 7.73
C ASP A 223 -3.74 -4.47 8.08
N ARG A 224 -3.30 -4.36 9.33
CA ARG A 224 -2.70 -3.16 9.90
C ARG A 224 -1.28 -3.37 10.36
N ILE A 225 -0.47 -2.33 10.24
CA ILE A 225 0.89 -2.27 10.79
C ILE A 225 1.00 -1.07 11.72
N ARG A 226 1.63 -1.24 12.88
CA ARG A 226 2.07 -0.12 13.73
C ARG A 226 3.57 -0.20 13.94
N PHE A 227 4.26 0.89 13.58
CA PHE A 227 5.70 1.04 13.82
C PHE A 227 5.93 1.60 15.21
N ARG A 228 6.54 0.80 16.10
CA ARG A 228 6.98 1.27 17.42
C ARG A 228 8.40 1.78 17.34
N VAL A 229 8.69 2.88 18.04
CA VAL A 229 10.06 3.36 18.20
C VAL A 229 10.78 2.44 19.16
N GLU A 230 11.76 1.69 18.66
CA GLU A 230 12.66 0.90 19.51
C GLU A 230 13.80 1.79 20.03
N ARG A 231 14.42 2.56 19.13
CA ARG A 231 15.38 3.63 19.43
C ARG A 231 15.60 4.53 18.20
N ILE A 232 16.32 5.63 18.42
CA ILE A 232 16.78 6.55 17.37
C ILE A 232 18.30 6.60 17.41
N GLU A 233 18.94 6.29 16.29
CA GLU A 233 20.39 6.37 16.07
C GLU A 233 20.72 7.69 15.37
N ARG A 234 21.82 8.34 15.79
CA ARG A 234 22.27 9.64 15.29
C ARG A 234 23.49 9.50 14.40
#